data_AF-A0A1Y1KLW0-F1
#
_entry.id   AF-A0A1Y1KLW0-F1
#
_cell.length_a   1.000
_cell.length_b   1.000
_cell.length_c   1.000
_cell.angle_alpha   90.00
_cell.angle_beta   90.00
_cell.angle_gamma   90.00
#
_symmetry.space_group_name_H-M   'P 1'
#
loop_
_entity.id
_entity.type
_entity.pdbx_description
1 polymer ?
#
loop_
_entity_poly.entity_id
_entity_poly.type
_entity_poly.pdbx_seq_one_letter_code
_entity_poly.pdbx_strand_id
1 'polypeptide(L)'
;MKIGNALNTHVKSGKIISYADDTTIVVARDSLLDLKLTAQTANEQFKNWCNSNQLVLNTNKTVCMYFGKSKQEIMSSTPNVSLYTKFLGTLIDDDLSWTHHIAHVCKKLSQAYYILLKLKSCVDKDALRTVYYALAYPHLSYNVMVWGAAME
;
A
#
# COMPACT_ATOMS: atom_id res chain seq x y z
N MET A 1 -15.48 1.37 -20.76
CA MET A 1 -15.15 2.60 -20.02
C MET A 1 -14.17 2.23 -18.91
N LYS A 2 -12.96 2.81 -18.85
CA LYS A 2 -12.02 2.49 -17.75
C LYS A 2 -12.63 3.00 -16.44
N ILE A 3 -12.79 2.13 -15.45
CA ILE A 3 -13.39 2.42 -14.12
C ILE A 3 -12.84 3.74 -13.53
N GLY A 4 -11.51 3.95 -13.61
CA GLY A 4 -10.87 5.16 -13.10
C GLY A 4 -11.36 6.48 -13.72
N ASN A 5 -11.73 6.50 -15.01
CA ASN A 5 -12.24 7.72 -15.66
C ASN A 5 -13.69 8.04 -15.24
N ALA A 6 -14.50 7.01 -14.97
CA ALA A 6 -15.87 7.19 -14.50
C ALA A 6 -15.92 7.58 -13.00
N LEU A 7 -14.91 7.17 -12.22
CA LEU A 7 -14.83 7.49 -10.81
C LEU A 7 -14.47 8.96 -10.56
N ASN A 8 -13.57 9.52 -11.37
CA ASN A 8 -13.13 10.92 -11.28
C ASN A 8 -14.26 11.93 -11.47
N THR A 9 -15.37 11.56 -12.11
CA THR A 9 -16.52 12.45 -12.27
C THR A 9 -17.46 12.43 -11.07
N HIS A 10 -17.41 11.39 -10.23
CA HIS A 10 -18.32 11.18 -9.10
C HIS A 10 -17.67 11.47 -7.74
N VAL A 11 -16.40 11.12 -7.57
CA VAL A 11 -15.64 11.44 -6.36
C VAL A 11 -14.81 12.68 -6.64
N LYS A 12 -15.26 13.82 -6.13
CA LYS A 12 -14.59 15.13 -6.31
C LYS A 12 -13.78 15.54 -5.08
N SER A 13 -14.03 14.91 -3.94
CA SER A 13 -13.43 15.25 -2.64
C SER A 13 -12.02 14.67 -2.44
N GLY A 14 -11.25 14.47 -3.50
CA GLY A 14 -9.89 13.93 -3.40
C GLY A 14 -9.31 13.58 -4.76
N LYS A 15 -8.00 13.32 -4.80
CA LYS A 15 -7.32 12.80 -5.98
C LYS A 15 -7.45 11.28 -6.00
N ILE A 16 -7.96 10.75 -7.10
CA ILE A 16 -8.11 9.30 -7.29
C ILE A 16 -6.87 8.74 -7.96
N ILE A 17 -6.37 7.64 -7.43
CA ILE A 17 -5.33 6.81 -8.02
C ILE A 17 -5.89 5.38 -8.06
N SER A 18 -5.92 4.78 -9.25
CA SER A 18 -6.41 3.41 -9.42
C SER A 18 -5.40 2.56 -10.16
N TYR A 19 -5.29 1.30 -9.74
CA TYR A 19 -4.50 0.26 -10.39
C TYR A 19 -5.31 -1.03 -10.38
N ALA A 20 -5.74 -1.50 -11.56
CA ALA A 20 -6.70 -2.59 -11.68
C ALA A 20 -7.95 -2.35 -10.81
N ASP A 21 -8.20 -3.21 -9.82
CA ASP A 21 -9.28 -3.11 -8.83
C ASP A 21 -8.91 -2.27 -7.59
N ASP A 22 -7.63 -2.10 -7.31
CA ASP A 22 -7.16 -1.27 -6.20
C ASP A 22 -7.41 0.21 -6.51
N THR A 23 -8.14 0.89 -5.62
CA THR A 23 -8.44 2.33 -5.73
C THR A 23 -8.06 3.04 -4.44
N THR A 24 -7.41 4.18 -4.58
CA THR A 24 -6.98 5.03 -3.48
C THR A 24 -7.46 6.45 -3.72
N ILE A 25 -8.03 7.04 -2.68
CA ILE A 25 -8.47 8.44 -2.70
C ILE A 25 -7.57 9.21 -1.74
N VAL A 26 -6.80 10.14 -2.30
CA VAL A 26 -5.85 10.97 -1.55
C VAL A 26 -6.51 12.32 -1.26
N VAL A 27 -6.54 12.68 0.01
CA VAL A 27 -7.11 13.95 0.50
C VAL A 27 -6.04 14.71 1.27
N ALA A 28 -5.87 15.99 0.95
CA ALA A 28 -4.95 16.90 1.61
C ALA A 28 -5.65 18.23 1.89
N ARG A 29 -5.57 18.71 3.13
CA ARG A 29 -6.15 19.98 3.60
C ARG A 29 -5.25 20.55 4.71
N ASP A 30 -5.27 21.87 4.86
CA ASP A 30 -4.46 22.58 5.87
C ASP A 30 -5.10 22.51 7.26
N SER A 31 -6.43 22.44 7.32
CA SER A 31 -7.20 22.28 8.56
C SER A 31 -7.54 20.82 8.81
N LEU A 32 -7.36 20.38 10.06
CA LEU A 32 -7.71 19.01 10.51
C LEU A 32 -9.21 18.72 10.35
N LEU A 33 -10.05 19.72 10.63
CA LEU A 33 -11.49 19.62 10.46
C LEU A 33 -11.85 19.43 8.98
N ASP A 34 -11.27 20.25 8.10
CA ASP A 34 -11.53 20.17 6.66
C ASP A 34 -11.02 18.86 6.07
N LEU A 35 -9.86 18.38 6.55
CA LEU A 35 -9.30 17.08 6.15
C LEU A 35 -10.28 15.95 6.47
N LYS A 36 -10.79 15.92 7.70
CA LYS A 36 -11.72 14.89 8.18
C LYS A 36 -13.04 14.94 7.40
N LEU A 37 -13.65 16.12 7.27
CA LEU A 37 -14.90 16.30 6.54
C LEU A 37 -14.72 15.90 5.07
N THR A 38 -13.66 16.36 4.42
CA THR A 38 -13.39 16.04 3.01
C THR A 38 -13.17 14.53 2.82
N ALA A 39 -12.41 13.88 3.72
CA ALA A 39 -12.18 12.43 3.66
C ALA A 39 -13.48 11.62 3.86
N GLN A 40 -14.34 12.04 4.79
CA GLN A 40 -15.66 11.42 5.00
C GLN A 40 -16.53 11.57 3.74
N THR A 41 -16.63 12.79 3.19
CA THR A 41 -17.36 13.04 1.95
C THR A 41 -16.82 12.20 0.79
N ALA A 42 -15.50 12.06 0.66
CA ALA A 42 -14.89 11.25 -0.39
C ALA A 42 -15.28 9.76 -0.26
N ASN A 43 -15.27 9.22 0.96
CA ASN A 43 -15.67 7.85 1.24
C ASN A 43 -17.16 7.62 0.92
N GLU A 44 -18.02 8.57 1.26
CA GLU A 44 -19.46 8.50 0.95
C GLU A 44 -19.72 8.57 -0.56
N GLN A 45 -19.07 9.50 -1.27
CA GLN A 45 -19.13 9.59 -2.73
C GLN A 45 -18.69 8.27 -3.38
N PHE A 46 -17.62 7.67 -2.88
CA PHE A 46 -17.10 6.41 -3.39
C PHE A 46 -18.07 5.24 -3.15
N LYS A 47 -18.61 5.11 -1.93
CA LYS A 47 -19.63 4.10 -1.61
C LYS A 47 -20.86 4.23 -2.49
N ASN A 48 -21.36 5.45 -2.67
CA ASN A 48 -22.52 5.71 -3.52
C ASN A 48 -22.26 5.34 -4.98
N TRP A 49 -21.07 5.65 -5.49
CA TRP A 49 -20.66 5.23 -6.83
C TRP A 49 -20.59 3.71 -6.96
N CYS A 50 -19.97 3.00 -6.00
CA CYS A 50 -19.93 1.54 -5.99
C CYS A 50 -21.33 0.94 -6.03
N ASN A 51 -22.23 1.41 -5.16
CA ASN A 51 -23.62 0.94 -5.12
C ASN A 51 -24.36 1.19 -6.43
N SER A 52 -24.19 2.38 -7.03
CA SER A 52 -24.83 2.75 -8.30
C SER A 52 -24.33 1.90 -9.47
N ASN A 53 -23.11 1.37 -9.36
CA ASN A 53 -22.49 0.51 -10.37
C ASN A 53 -22.53 -0.98 -10.01
N GLN A 54 -23.32 -1.37 -9.00
CA GLN A 54 -23.46 -2.76 -8.54
C GLN A 54 -22.12 -3.41 -8.12
N LEU A 55 -21.19 -2.59 -7.61
CA LEU A 55 -19.91 -3.04 -7.08
C LEU A 55 -20.00 -3.19 -5.57
N VAL A 56 -19.55 -4.33 -5.06
CA VAL A 56 -19.49 -4.60 -3.62
C VAL A 56 -18.13 -4.16 -3.09
N LEU A 57 -18.13 -3.19 -2.18
CA LEU A 57 -16.92 -2.72 -1.52
C LEU A 57 -16.37 -3.79 -0.55
N ASN A 58 -15.11 -4.16 -0.70
CA ASN A 58 -14.44 -5.04 0.26
C ASN A 58 -14.02 -4.24 1.50
N THR A 59 -14.90 -4.15 2.49
CA THR A 59 -14.68 -3.38 3.73
C THR A 59 -13.50 -3.89 4.55
N ASN A 60 -13.14 -5.18 4.45
CA ASN A 60 -12.01 -5.75 5.16
C ASN A 60 -10.66 -5.32 4.58
N LYS A 61 -10.62 -5.07 3.26
CA LYS A 61 -9.42 -4.55 2.57
C LYS A 61 -9.38 -3.02 2.49
N THR A 62 -10.53 -2.36 2.66
CA THR A 62 -10.64 -0.91 2.58
C THR A 62 -10.23 -0.28 3.91
N VAL A 63 -9.08 0.37 3.92
CA VAL A 63 -8.52 1.02 5.11
C VAL A 63 -8.31 2.51 4.87
N CYS A 64 -8.35 3.28 5.95
CA CYS A 64 -7.95 4.68 5.97
C CYS A 64 -6.55 4.80 6.62
N MET A 65 -5.69 5.65 6.07
CA MET A 65 -4.36 5.92 6.60
C MET A 65 -4.14 7.43 6.60
N TYR A 66 -3.60 7.95 7.71
CA TYR A 66 -3.36 9.37 7.90
C TYR A 66 -1.87 9.64 7.99
N PHE A 67 -1.41 10.64 7.23
CA PHE A 67 -0.04 11.11 7.29
C PHE A 67 -0.02 12.50 7.94
N GLY A 68 0.90 12.74 8.87
CA GLY A 68 1.11 14.05 9.50
C GLY A 68 1.18 14.02 11.03
N LYS A 69 1.54 15.17 11.62
CA LYS A 69 1.82 15.32 13.06
C LYS A 69 0.59 15.13 13.94
N SER A 70 -0.58 15.58 13.48
CA SER A 70 -1.84 15.54 14.25
C SER A 70 -2.66 14.25 14.02
N LYS A 71 -2.01 13.15 13.62
CA LYS A 71 -2.71 11.91 13.26
C LYS A 71 -3.53 11.32 14.41
N GLN A 72 -3.02 11.31 15.64
CA GLN A 72 -3.66 10.70 16.80
C GLN A 72 -5.08 11.25 17.08
N GLU A 73 -5.28 12.55 16.88
CA GLU A 73 -6.57 13.22 17.09
C GLU A 73 -7.62 12.72 16.07
N ILE A 74 -7.22 12.49 14.83
CA ILE A 74 -8.11 12.05 13.74
C ILE A 74 -8.42 10.55 13.86
N MET A 75 -7.42 9.75 14.22
CA MET A 75 -7.55 8.29 14.32
C MET A 75 -8.63 7.87 15.31
N SER A 76 -8.78 8.59 16.43
CA SER A 76 -9.77 8.28 17.48
C SER A 76 -11.22 8.37 17.01
N SER A 77 -11.47 9.10 15.92
CA SER A 77 -12.82 9.46 15.48
C SER A 77 -13.14 9.00 14.06
N THR A 78 -12.28 8.16 13.48
CA THR A 78 -12.42 7.65 12.11
C THR A 78 -12.50 6.12 12.12
N PRO A 79 -13.50 5.50 11.46
CA PRO A 79 -13.57 4.06 11.35
C PRO A 79 -12.50 3.50 10.39
N ASN A 80 -12.06 2.25 10.64
CA ASN A 80 -11.15 1.48 9.79
C ASN A 80 -9.79 2.15 9.50
N VAL A 81 -9.22 2.82 10.49
CA VAL A 81 -7.86 3.36 10.37
C VAL A 81 -6.83 2.26 10.58
N SER A 82 -5.82 2.20 9.71
CA SER A 82 -4.67 1.32 9.85
C SER A 82 -3.37 2.11 9.94
N LEU A 83 -2.49 1.70 10.85
CA LEU A 83 -1.14 2.25 11.00
C LEU A 83 -0.17 1.75 9.93
N TYR A 84 -0.45 0.59 9.35
CA TYR A 84 0.29 0.05 8.23
C TYR A 84 -0.63 -0.75 7.31
N THR A 85 -0.35 -0.79 6.02
CA THR A 85 -1.13 -1.57 5.06
C THR A 85 -0.28 -1.98 3.87
N LYS A 86 -0.76 -2.95 3.10
CA LYS A 86 -0.13 -3.33 1.84
C LYS A 86 -0.70 -2.47 0.72
N PHE A 87 0.14 -1.65 0.12
CA PHE A 87 -0.20 -0.81 -1.03
C PHE A 87 0.65 -1.22 -2.23
N LEU A 88 0.01 -1.74 -3.29
CA LEU A 88 0.66 -2.20 -4.53
C LEU A 88 1.91 -3.04 -4.27
N GLY A 89 1.79 -4.08 -3.43
CA GLY A 89 2.90 -5.00 -3.14
C GLY A 89 3.88 -4.54 -2.05
N THR A 90 3.87 -3.26 -1.65
CA THR A 90 4.76 -2.68 -0.63
C THR A 90 4.00 -2.46 0.68
N LEU A 91 4.62 -2.76 1.82
CA LEU A 91 4.06 -2.38 3.12
C LEU A 91 4.37 -0.90 3.37
N ILE A 92 3.34 -0.09 3.56
CA ILE A 92 3.45 1.33 3.90
C ILE A 92 2.96 1.51 5.33
N ASP A 93 3.66 2.33 6.11
CA ASP A 93 3.28 2.76 7.46
C ASP A 93 2.94 4.26 7.47
N ASP A 94 2.18 4.66 8.48
CA ASP A 94 1.63 6.01 8.64
C ASP A 94 2.68 7.08 9.03
N ASP A 95 3.92 6.65 9.24
CA ASP A 95 5.09 7.50 9.46
C ASP A 95 6.15 7.40 8.34
N LEU A 96 5.92 6.56 7.33
CA LEU A 96 6.85 6.30 6.23
C LEU A 96 8.25 5.87 6.74
N SER A 97 8.31 5.18 7.88
CA SER A 97 9.54 4.56 8.39
C SER A 97 9.94 3.33 7.58
N TRP A 98 9.00 2.69 6.89
CA TRP A 98 9.20 1.46 6.12
C TRP A 98 9.65 0.26 6.96
N THR A 99 9.59 0.37 8.30
CA THR A 99 10.11 -0.63 9.24
C THR A 99 9.51 -2.01 8.97
N HIS A 100 8.19 -2.05 8.77
CA HIS A 100 7.46 -3.29 8.51
C HIS A 100 7.82 -3.89 7.15
N HIS A 101 8.05 -3.05 6.14
CA HIS A 101 8.45 -3.48 4.80
C HIS A 101 9.86 -4.04 4.79
N ILE A 102 10.80 -3.34 5.41
CA ILE A 102 12.19 -3.77 5.53
C ILE A 102 12.27 -5.10 6.28
N ALA A 103 11.56 -5.23 7.40
CA ALA A 103 11.47 -6.50 8.13
C ALA A 103 10.91 -7.64 7.26
N HIS A 104 9.89 -7.35 6.43
CA HIS A 104 9.35 -8.32 5.48
C HIS A 104 10.39 -8.74 4.42
N VAL A 105 11.10 -7.78 3.82
CA VAL A 105 12.15 -8.04 2.83
C VAL A 105 13.29 -8.84 3.44
N CYS A 106 13.79 -8.45 4.61
CA CYS A 106 14.84 -9.17 5.35
C CYS A 106 14.43 -10.63 5.62
N LYS A 107 13.19 -10.87 6.03
CA LYS A 107 12.67 -12.24 6.22
C LYS A 107 12.70 -13.05 4.92
N LYS A 108 12.28 -12.46 3.80
CA LYS A 108 12.32 -13.12 2.48
C LYS A 108 13.75 -13.42 2.02
N LEU A 109 14.68 -12.49 2.25
CA LEU A 109 16.09 -12.67 1.91
C LEU A 109 16.75 -13.76 2.75
N SER A 110 16.47 -13.84 4.05
CA SER A 110 16.96 -14.92 4.91
C SER A 110 16.45 -16.29 4.44
N GLN A 111 15.18 -16.37 4.02
CA GLN A 111 14.62 -17.61 3.44
C GLN A 111 15.33 -17.98 2.12
N ALA A 112 15.49 -17.03 1.20
CA ALA A 112 16.17 -17.26 -0.07
C ALA A 112 17.65 -17.66 0.14
N TYR A 113 18.35 -17.01 1.07
CA TYR A 113 19.72 -17.34 1.43
C TYR A 113 19.85 -18.78 1.94
N TYR A 114 18.96 -19.21 2.84
CA TYR A 114 18.96 -20.58 3.32
C TYR A 114 18.76 -21.60 2.20
N ILE A 115 17.83 -21.33 1.26
CA ILE A 115 17.61 -22.19 0.09
C ILE A 115 18.88 -22.25 -0.78
N LEU A 116 19.52 -21.12 -1.05
CA LEU A 116 20.78 -21.06 -1.81
C LEU A 116 21.89 -21.86 -1.13
N LEU A 117 22.04 -21.76 0.19
CA LEU A 117 23.02 -22.55 0.95
C LEU A 117 22.80 -24.05 0.80
N LYS A 118 21.53 -24.50 0.84
CA LYS A 118 21.18 -25.92 0.67
C LYS A 118 21.43 -26.42 -0.75
N LEU A 119 21.17 -25.58 -1.75
CA LEU A 119 21.34 -25.95 -3.15
C LEU A 119 22.80 -25.85 -3.61
N LYS A 120 23.66 -25.09 -2.91
CA LYS A 120 25.04 -24.82 -3.30
C LYS A 120 25.87 -26.07 -3.60
N SER A 121 25.62 -27.18 -2.88
CA SER A 121 26.31 -28.45 -3.08
C SER A 121 25.67 -29.36 -4.14
N CYS A 122 24.48 -29.00 -4.64
CA CYS A 122 23.66 -29.86 -5.50
C CYS A 122 23.56 -29.37 -6.95
N VAL A 123 23.79 -28.08 -7.19
CA VAL A 123 23.61 -27.46 -8.52
C VAL A 123 24.79 -26.56 -8.87
N ASP A 124 24.93 -26.26 -10.16
CA ASP A 124 25.96 -25.35 -10.64
C ASP A 124 25.66 -23.87 -10.30
N LYS A 125 26.62 -22.99 -10.62
CA LYS A 125 26.51 -21.56 -10.31
C LYS A 125 25.39 -20.87 -11.09
N ASP A 126 25.08 -21.31 -12.30
CA ASP A 126 24.06 -20.68 -13.15
C ASP A 126 22.65 -21.02 -12.64
N ALA A 127 22.44 -22.25 -12.17
CA ALA A 127 21.23 -22.64 -11.45
C ALA A 127 21.08 -21.85 -10.14
N LEU A 128 22.14 -21.70 -9.33
CA LEU A 128 22.10 -20.86 -8.12
C LEU A 128 21.75 -19.40 -8.43
N ARG A 129 22.31 -18.85 -9.51
CA ARG A 129 22.01 -17.49 -9.96
C ARG A 129 20.56 -17.34 -10.37
N THR A 130 20.00 -18.35 -11.04
CA THR A 130 18.57 -18.40 -11.39
C THR A 130 17.70 -18.39 -10.13
N VAL A 131 18.04 -19.21 -9.13
CA VAL A 131 17.33 -19.24 -7.85
C VAL A 131 17.41 -17.90 -7.12
N TYR A 132 18.58 -17.24 -7.14
CA TYR A 132 18.74 -15.89 -6.57
C TYR A 132 17.82 -14.87 -7.25
N TYR A 133 17.79 -14.83 -8.58
CA TYR A 133 16.93 -13.90 -9.31
C TYR A 133 15.43 -14.23 -9.18
N ALA A 134 15.08 -15.48 -8.89
CA ALA A 134 13.71 -15.87 -8.64
C ALA A 134 13.24 -15.54 -7.20
N LEU A 135 14.10 -15.74 -6.19
CA LEU A 135 13.68 -15.74 -4.78
C LEU A 135 14.16 -14.54 -3.96
N ALA A 136 15.29 -13.91 -4.32
CA ALA A 136 15.86 -12.81 -3.55
C ALA A 136 15.69 -11.48 -4.28
N TYR A 137 16.11 -11.42 -5.54
CA TYR A 137 16.15 -10.19 -6.32
C TYR A 137 14.81 -9.45 -6.39
N PRO A 138 13.64 -10.09 -6.63
CA PRO A 138 12.39 -9.38 -6.76
C PRO A 138 12.00 -8.63 -5.48
N HIS A 139 12.35 -9.18 -4.31
CA HIS A 139 12.09 -8.51 -3.03
C HIS A 139 13.00 -7.30 -2.78
N LEU A 140 14.23 -7.31 -3.31
CA LEU A 140 15.16 -6.18 -3.25
C LEU A 140 14.83 -5.10 -4.27
N SER A 141 14.45 -5.47 -5.48
CA SER A 141 14.29 -4.51 -6.59
C SER A 141 12.91 -3.87 -6.63
N TYR A 142 11.88 -4.57 -6.17
CA TYR A 142 10.50 -4.11 -6.30
C TYR A 142 10.25 -2.86 -5.45
N ASN A 143 9.80 -1.78 -6.11
CA ASN A 143 9.55 -0.46 -5.51
C ASN A 143 10.73 0.10 -4.71
N VAL A 144 11.98 -0.32 -4.98
CA VAL A 144 13.16 0.10 -4.23
C VAL A 144 13.38 1.62 -4.23
N MET A 145 12.92 2.31 -5.27
CA MET A 145 12.97 3.78 -5.34
C MET A 145 12.13 4.46 -4.24
N VAL A 146 11.16 3.75 -3.66
CA VAL A 146 10.25 4.27 -2.63
C VAL A 146 10.82 4.06 -1.23
N TRP A 147 11.28 2.84 -0.93
CA TRP A 147 11.68 2.45 0.44
C TRP A 147 13.20 2.29 0.61
N GLY A 148 13.99 2.27 -0.47
CA GLY A 148 15.43 2.00 -0.42
C GLY A 148 16.28 3.11 0.19
N ALA A 149 15.70 4.31 0.34
CA ALA A 149 16.33 5.45 1.01
C ALA A 149 15.82 5.65 2.46
N ALA A 150 15.08 4.67 3.01
CA ALA A 150 14.68 4.70 4.40
C ALA A 150 15.92 4.79 5.30
N MET A 151 15.98 5.82 6.15
CA MET A 151 17.00 5.94 7.19
C MET A 151 16.41 5.39 8.49
N GLU A 152 17.15 4.53 9.18
CA GLU A 152 16.90 4.19 10.59
C GLU A 152 17.11 5.40 11.50
#